data_AF-X1R3L9-F1
#
_entry.id   AF-X1R3L9-F1
#
_cell.length_a   1.000
_cell.length_b   1.000
_cell.length_c   1.000
_cell.angle_alpha   90.00
_cell.angle_beta   90.00
_cell.angle_gamma   90.00
#
_symmetry.space_group_name_H-M   'P 1'
#
loop_
_entity.id
_entity.type
_entity.pdbx_description
1 polymer ?
#
loop_
_entity_poly.entity_id
_entity_poly.type
_entity_poly.pdbx_seq_one_letter_code
_entity_poly.pdbx_strand_id
1 'polypeptide(L)'
;MGTDRQIWLLSELQRLLERQVELTRQGKLGEVETLGEQAGDIAKEIGQTGILEQPGFEEQRERLAELYRDLRLTLSDQKDEVSRELSRIRRGRRTIGAYRSNIARKAR
;
A
#
# COMPACT_ATOMS: atom_id res chain seq x y z
N MET A 1 -10.86 -32.04 -6.42
CA MET A 1 -10.23 -31.27 -5.32
C MET A 1 -9.95 -29.80 -5.74
N GLY A 2 -10.78 -29.19 -6.59
CA GLY A 2 -10.47 -27.88 -7.21
C GLY A 2 -11.10 -26.69 -6.51
N THR A 3 -12.38 -26.78 -6.17
CA THR A 3 -13.19 -25.63 -5.75
C THR A 3 -12.88 -25.12 -4.34
N ASP A 4 -12.69 -25.99 -3.35
CA ASP A 4 -12.43 -25.58 -1.97
C ASP A 4 -11.11 -24.81 -1.81
N ARG A 5 -10.07 -25.24 -2.54
CA ARG A 5 -8.78 -24.53 -2.56
C ARG A 5 -8.91 -23.17 -3.22
N GLN A 6 -9.66 -23.07 -4.31
CA GLN A 6 -9.84 -21.80 -5.01
C GLN A 6 -10.69 -20.82 -4.21
N ILE A 7 -11.74 -21.30 -3.52
CA ILE A 7 -12.54 -20.50 -2.58
C ILE A 7 -11.67 -20.01 -1.42
N TRP A 8 -10.78 -20.87 -0.91
CA TRP A 8 -9.81 -20.48 0.11
C TRP A 8 -8.84 -19.40 -0.38
N LEU A 9 -8.27 -19.55 -1.59
CA LEU A 9 -7.38 -18.55 -2.19
C LEU A 9 -8.06 -17.19 -2.36
N LEU A 10 -9.31 -17.17 -2.82
CA LEU A 10 -10.10 -15.95 -2.95
C LEU A 10 -10.36 -15.28 -1.60
N SER A 11 -10.74 -16.08 -0.60
CA SER A 11 -11.00 -15.59 0.76
C SER A 11 -9.72 -15.03 1.39
N GLU A 12 -8.59 -15.70 1.17
CA GLU A 12 -7.29 -15.28 1.68
C GLU A 12 -6.80 -14.01 0.99
N LEU A 13 -6.95 -13.89 -0.34
CA LEU A 13 -6.63 -12.66 -1.07
C LEU A 13 -7.43 -11.47 -0.55
N GLN A 14 -8.74 -11.67 -0.33
CA GLN A 14 -9.60 -10.62 0.20
C GLN A 14 -9.16 -10.19 1.60
N ARG A 15 -8.84 -11.14 2.49
CA ARG A 15 -8.33 -10.88 3.84
C ARG A 15 -7.02 -10.08 3.81
N LEU A 16 -6.10 -10.42 2.91
CA LEU A 16 -4.84 -9.70 2.75
C LEU A 16 -5.06 -8.27 2.25
N LEU A 17 -5.95 -8.06 1.27
CA LEU A 17 -6.29 -6.73 0.77
C LEU A 17 -6.96 -5.85 1.83
N GLU A 18 -7.93 -6.40 2.57
CA GLU A 18 -8.57 -5.70 3.70
C GLU A 18 -7.52 -5.28 4.75
N ARG A 19 -6.57 -6.18 5.06
CA ARG A 19 -5.49 -5.88 6.00
C ARG A 19 -4.52 -4.83 5.48
N GLN A 20 -4.17 -4.85 4.18
CA GLN A 20 -3.33 -3.83 3.56
C GLN A 20 -4.00 -2.45 3.61
N VAL A 21 -5.31 -2.36 3.36
CA VAL A 21 -6.08 -1.10 3.49
C VAL A 21 -5.99 -0.57 4.92
N GLU A 22 -6.21 -1.43 5.92
CA GLU A 22 -6.12 -1.05 7.33
C GLU A 22 -4.72 -0.55 7.73
N LEU A 23 -3.67 -1.26 7.32
CA LEU A 23 -2.28 -0.89 7.62
C LEU A 23 -1.83 0.38 6.90
N THR A 24 -2.33 0.61 5.68
CA THR A 24 -2.07 1.84 4.94
C THR A 24 -2.68 3.03 5.67
N ARG A 25 -3.90 2.89 6.21
CA ARG A 25 -4.53 3.93 7.06
C ARG A 25 -3.77 4.18 8.36
N GLN A 26 -3.03 3.19 8.85
CA GLN A 26 -2.17 3.29 10.04
C GLN A 26 -0.75 3.83 9.72
N GLY A 27 -0.43 4.12 8.45
CA GLY A 27 0.90 4.56 8.02
C GLY A 27 1.98 3.47 8.09
N LYS A 28 1.60 2.20 8.26
CA LYS A 28 2.51 1.05 8.40
C LYS A 28 2.97 0.51 7.05
N LEU A 29 3.60 1.37 6.24
CA LEU A 29 3.93 1.07 4.84
C LEU A 29 4.84 -0.15 4.65
N GLY A 30 5.75 -0.45 5.59
CA GLY A 30 6.60 -1.64 5.52
C GLY A 30 5.82 -2.97 5.70
N GLU A 31 4.81 -2.97 6.55
CA GLU A 31 3.92 -4.14 6.72
C GLU A 31 3.01 -4.31 5.49
N VAL A 32 2.58 -3.19 4.88
CA VAL A 32 1.81 -3.22 3.62
C VAL A 32 2.61 -3.85 2.48
N GLU A 33 3.90 -3.50 2.36
CA GLU A 33 4.79 -4.08 1.34
C GLU A 33 4.93 -5.60 1.49
N THR A 34 5.17 -6.07 2.72
CA THR A 34 5.28 -7.51 3.02
C THR A 34 4.01 -8.27 2.66
N LEU A 35 2.84 -7.73 3.00
CA LEU A 35 1.57 -8.33 2.61
C LEU A 35 1.33 -8.24 1.10
N GLY A 36 1.88 -7.22 0.44
CA GLY A 36 1.78 -7.02 -1.01
C GLY A 36 2.43 -8.15 -1.79
N GLU A 37 3.60 -8.62 -1.33
CA GLU A 37 4.28 -9.78 -1.90
C GLU A 37 3.42 -11.05 -1.77
N GLN A 38 2.90 -11.31 -0.56
CA GLN A 38 2.03 -12.47 -0.30
C GLN A 38 0.75 -12.44 -1.12
N ALA A 39 0.10 -11.27 -1.23
CA ALA A 39 -1.09 -11.10 -2.04
C ALA A 39 -0.79 -11.26 -3.54
N GLY A 40 0.41 -10.87 -4.00
CA GLY A 40 0.86 -11.02 -5.38
C GLY A 40 0.98 -12.49 -5.79
N ASP A 41 1.55 -13.34 -4.93
CA ASP A 41 1.66 -14.77 -5.18
C ASP A 41 0.29 -15.44 -5.26
N ILE A 42 -0.63 -15.11 -4.35
CA ILE A 42 -2.00 -15.63 -4.36
C ILE A 42 -2.78 -15.14 -5.59
N ALA A 43 -2.66 -13.86 -5.95
CA ALA A 43 -3.31 -13.31 -7.14
C ALA A 43 -2.81 -13.99 -8.43
N LYS A 44 -1.52 -14.32 -8.49
CA LYS A 44 -0.93 -15.07 -9.61
C LYS A 44 -1.49 -16.49 -9.68
N GLU A 45 -1.62 -17.18 -8.55
CA GLU A 45 -2.23 -18.52 -8.49
C GLU A 45 -3.70 -18.48 -8.92
N ILE A 46 -4.48 -17.50 -8.44
CA ILE A 46 -5.88 -17.30 -8.86
C ILE A 46 -5.96 -17.05 -10.37
N GLY A 47 -5.09 -16.18 -10.91
CA GLY A 47 -5.06 -15.88 -12.35
C GLY A 47 -4.77 -17.11 -13.22
N GLN A 48 -3.93 -18.03 -12.74
CA GLN A 48 -3.66 -19.30 -13.44
C GLN A 48 -4.86 -20.25 -13.45
N THR A 49 -5.75 -20.13 -12.46
CA THR A 49 -6.94 -21.00 -12.37
C THR A 49 -8.15 -20.48 -13.16
N GLY A 50 -8.16 -19.19 -13.54
CA GLY A 50 -9.30 -18.57 -14.25
C GLY A 50 -10.61 -18.56 -13.46
N ILE A 51 -10.60 -18.80 -12.14
CA ILE A 51 -11.85 -18.92 -11.35
C ILE A 51 -12.69 -17.64 -11.37
N LEU A 52 -12.04 -16.47 -11.41
CA LEU A 52 -12.72 -15.17 -11.48
C LEU A 52 -13.40 -14.88 -12.83
N GLU A 53 -13.13 -15.70 -13.85
CA GLU A 53 -13.78 -15.66 -15.16
C GLU A 53 -15.00 -16.57 -15.23
N GLN A 54 -15.22 -17.42 -14.21
CA GLN A 54 -16.35 -18.32 -14.17
C GLN A 54 -17.64 -17.59 -13.75
N PRO A 55 -18.80 -17.98 -14.33
CA PRO A 55 -20.09 -17.48 -13.88
C PRO A 55 -20.33 -17.84 -12.41
N GLY A 56 -20.77 -16.87 -11.60
CA GLY A 56 -21.03 -17.02 -10.16
C GLY A 56 -19.97 -16.39 -9.25
N PHE A 57 -18.91 -15.81 -9.81
CA PHE A 57 -17.86 -15.10 -9.07
C PHE A 57 -17.86 -13.57 -9.33
N GLU A 58 -18.91 -13.05 -9.96
CA GLU A 58 -19.07 -11.63 -10.29
C GLU A 58 -18.97 -10.73 -9.04
N GLU A 59 -19.67 -11.11 -7.97
CA GLU A 59 -19.68 -10.34 -6.71
C GLU A 59 -18.28 -10.29 -6.07
N GLN A 60 -17.57 -11.43 -6.07
CA GLN A 60 -16.21 -11.53 -5.54
C GLN A 60 -15.25 -10.69 -6.38
N ARG A 61 -15.40 -10.69 -7.70
CA ARG A 61 -14.59 -9.86 -8.61
C ARG A 61 -14.83 -8.37 -8.37
N GLU A 62 -16.08 -7.95 -8.20
CA GLU A 62 -16.43 -6.57 -7.88
C GLU A 62 -15.83 -6.16 -6.52
N ARG A 63 -15.98 -6.99 -5.49
CA ARG A 63 -15.43 -6.71 -4.16
C ARG A 63 -13.90 -6.60 -4.17
N LEU A 64 -13.20 -7.48 -4.89
CA LEU A 64 -11.75 -7.39 -5.05
C LEU A 64 -11.34 -6.10 -5.79
N ALA A 65 -12.11 -5.69 -6.80
CA ALA A 65 -11.85 -4.45 -7.54
C ALA A 65 -12.05 -3.20 -6.66
N GLU A 66 -13.06 -3.18 -5.80
CA GLU A 66 -13.28 -2.11 -4.82
C GLU A 66 -12.13 -2.02 -3.82
N LEU A 67 -11.75 -3.15 -3.20
CA LEU A 67 -10.62 -3.19 -2.25
C LEU A 67 -9.31 -2.72 -2.89
N TYR A 68 -9.06 -3.10 -4.14
CA TYR A 68 -7.89 -2.64 -4.88
C TYR A 68 -7.92 -1.12 -5.14
N ARG A 69 -9.07 -0.56 -5.50
CA ARG A 69 -9.22 0.90 -5.68
C ARG A 69 -8.98 1.63 -4.37
N ASP A 70 -9.56 1.16 -3.28
CA ASP A 70 -9.41 1.75 -1.95
C ASP A 70 -7.94 1.73 -1.49
N LEU A 71 -7.26 0.60 -1.67
CA LEU A 71 -5.84 0.48 -1.37
C LEU A 71 -5.02 1.47 -2.18
N ARG A 72 -5.28 1.57 -3.49
CA ARG A 72 -4.56 2.50 -4.38
C ARG A 72 -4.76 3.97 -3.97
N LEU A 73 -6.00 4.35 -3.64
CA LEU A 73 -6.31 5.71 -3.19
C LEU A 73 -5.60 6.01 -1.88
N THR A 74 -5.71 5.12 -0.89
CA THR A 74 -5.10 5.31 0.44
C THR A 74 -3.56 5.37 0.33
N LEU A 75 -2.94 4.54 -0.52
CA LEU A 75 -1.49 4.60 -0.77
C LEU A 75 -1.06 5.91 -1.43
N SER A 76 -1.88 6.45 -2.34
CA SER A 76 -1.60 7.73 -2.96
C SER A 76 -1.64 8.86 -1.93
N ASP A 77 -2.65 8.86 -1.06
CA ASP A 77 -2.78 9.86 0.01
C ASP A 77 -1.60 9.81 0.98
N GLN A 78 -1.19 8.60 1.39
CA GLN A 78 -0.01 8.38 2.24
C GLN A 78 1.28 8.86 1.57
N LYS A 79 1.47 8.59 0.28
CA LYS A 79 2.62 9.09 -0.49
C LYS A 79 2.67 10.62 -0.50
N ASP A 80 1.53 11.27 -0.67
CA ASP A 80 1.44 12.73 -0.68
C ASP A 80 1.69 13.34 0.69
N GLU A 81 1.27 12.66 1.77
CA GLU A 81 1.59 13.04 3.15
C GLU A 81 3.11 12.97 3.42
N VAL A 82 3.75 11.83 3.15
CA VAL A 82 5.19 11.63 3.32
C VAL A 82 6.00 12.64 2.50
N SER A 83 5.56 12.93 1.27
CA SER A 83 6.21 13.92 0.40
C SER A 83 6.15 15.33 0.97
N ARG A 84 5.01 15.70 1.57
CA ARG A 84 4.84 16.99 2.26
C ARG A 84 5.72 17.08 3.51
N GLU A 85 5.80 16.02 4.30
CA GLU A 85 6.63 15.97 5.50
C GLU A 85 8.13 16.07 5.16
N LEU A 86 8.59 15.30 4.17
CA LEU A 86 9.97 15.38 3.68
C LEU A 86 10.34 16.79 3.21
N SER A 87 9.40 17.47 2.56
CA SER A 87 9.57 18.87 2.13
C SER A 87 9.69 19.84 3.30
N ARG A 88 8.99 19.59 4.42
CA ARG A 88 9.16 20.36 5.67
C ARG A 88 10.52 20.13 6.29
N ILE A 89 10.96 18.87 6.41
CA ILE A 89 12.29 18.52 6.95
C ILE A 89 13.41 19.18 6.14
N ARG A 90 13.34 19.10 4.80
CA ARG A 90 14.32 19.73 3.90
C ARG A 90 14.41 21.24 4.10
N ARG A 91 13.27 21.92 4.30
CA ARG A 91 13.24 23.36 4.61
C ARG A 91 13.89 23.65 5.96
N GLY A 92 13.54 22.89 7.00
CA GLY A 92 14.18 23.01 8.32
C GLY A 92 15.70 22.85 8.26
N ARG A 93 16.19 21.86 7.50
CA ARG A 93 17.63 21.65 7.29
C ARG A 93 18.30 22.85 6.61
N ARG A 94 17.66 23.45 5.60
CA ARG A 94 18.17 24.67 4.94
C ARG A 94 18.26 25.83 5.93
N THR A 95 17.24 26.03 6.76
CA THR A 95 17.21 27.07 7.79
C THR A 95 18.34 26.89 8.81
N ILE A 96 18.54 25.67 9.32
CA ILE A 96 19.64 25.36 10.25
C ILE A 96 21.00 25.59 9.57
N GLY A 97 21.14 25.21 8.30
CA GLY A 97 22.34 25.50 7.51
C GLY A 97 22.63 27.00 7.37
N ALA A 98 21.60 27.81 7.20
CA ALA A 98 21.72 29.26 7.16
C ALA A 98 22.15 29.84 8.52
N TYR A 99 21.61 29.33 9.63
CA TYR A 99 22.06 29.71 10.98
C TYR A 99 23.54 29.42 11.18
N ARG A 100 23.98 28.20 10.87
CA ARG A 100 25.39 27.80 10.97
C ARG A 100 26.30 28.73 10.16
N SER A 101 25.91 29.06 8.93
CA SER A 101 26.69 29.92 8.03
C SER A 101 26.79 31.36 8.55
N ASN A 102 25.70 31.91 9.08
CA ASN A 102 25.67 33.27 9.62
C ASN A 102 26.43 33.39 10.95
N ILE A 103 26.33 32.39 11.83
CA ILE A 103 27.09 32.35 13.08
C ILE A 103 28.60 32.25 12.78
N ALA A 104 29.01 31.38 11.86
CA ALA A 104 30.42 31.22 11.48
C ALA A 104 31.00 32.48 10.79
N ARG A 105 30.16 33.25 10.09
CA ARG A 105 30.56 34.52 9.45
C ARG A 105 30.71 35.67 10.44
N LYS A 106 29.98 35.67 11.57
CA LYS A 106 30.09 36.67 12.64
C LYS A 106 31.30 36.47 13.57
N ALA A 107 31.95 35.31 13.52
CA ALA A 107 33.12 34.95 14.33
C ALA A 107 34.46 35.21 13.62
N ARG A 108 34.45 35.82 12.43
CA ARG A 108 35.61 36.32 11.69
C ARG A 108 35.59 37.85 11.71
#